data_AF-A0A2M9TF81-F1
#
_entry.id   AF-A0A2M9TF81-F1
#
_cell.length_a   1.000
_cell.length_b   1.000
_cell.length_c   1.000
_cell.angle_alpha   90.00
_cell.angle_beta   90.00
_cell.angle_gamma   90.00
#
_symmetry.space_group_name_H-M   'P 1'
#
loop_
_entity.id
_entity.type
_entity.pdbx_description
1 polymer ?
#
loop_
_entity_poly.entity_id
_entity_poly.type
_entity_poly.pdbx_seq_one_letter_code
_entity_poly.pdbx_strand_id
1 'polypeptide(L)' 'MKLENIELLIDGSGEITIGRVGPVSCAATASDEDQCLAMLVRRPEESFEDLLTRLDRAIADAVEDQIFVDEING' A
#
# COMPACT_ATOMS: atom_id res chain seq x y z
N MET A 1 -12.14 -1.64 11.22
CA MET A 1 -11.81 -0.70 10.13
C MET A 1 -12.40 -1.22 8.83
N LYS A 2 -12.84 -0.36 7.92
CA LYS A 2 -13.20 -0.76 6.56
C LYS A 2 -12.05 -0.35 5.63
N LEU A 3 -11.59 -1.25 4.78
CA LEU A 3 -10.46 -1.07 3.87
C LEU A 3 -10.97 -1.18 2.43
N GLU A 4 -11.82 -0.22 2.05
CA GLU A 4 -12.59 -0.28 0.79
C GLU A 4 -11.68 -0.34 -0.44
N ASN A 5 -10.58 0.40 -0.44
CA ASN A 5 -9.69 0.49 -1.60
C ASN A 5 -8.83 -0.77 -1.74
N ILE A 6 -8.41 -1.36 -0.62
CA ILE A 6 -7.75 -2.68 -0.62
C ILE A 6 -8.72 -3.76 -1.10
N GLU A 7 -9.97 -3.78 -0.62
CA GLU A 7 -11.00 -4.73 -1.06
C GLU A 7 -11.23 -4.61 -2.57
N LEU A 8 -11.46 -3.39 -3.07
CA LEU A 8 -11.66 -3.13 -4.50
C LEU A 8 -10.46 -3.52 -5.35
N LEU A 9 -9.24 -3.26 -4.87
CA LEU A 9 -8.02 -3.64 -5.58
C LEU A 9 -7.92 -5.16 -5.74
N ILE A 10 -8.15 -5.91 -4.66
CA ILE A 10 -8.07 -7.38 -4.68
C ILE A 10 -9.20 -7.97 -5.55
N ASP A 11 -10.42 -7.45 -5.45
CA ASP A 11 -11.53 -7.84 -6.30
C ASP A 11 -11.25 -7.55 -7.80
N GLY A 12 -10.46 -6.51 -8.06
CA GLY A 12 -9.95 -6.12 -9.37
C GLY A 12 -8.73 -6.89 -9.87
N SER A 13 -8.37 -8.02 -9.25
CA SER A 13 -7.16 -8.82 -9.56
C SER A 13 -5.81 -8.15 -9.26
N GLY A 14 -5.81 -7.05 -8.50
CA GLY A 14 -4.61 -6.47 -7.92
C GLY A 14 -4.10 -7.24 -6.70
N GLU A 15 -2.99 -6.77 -6.14
CA GLU A 15 -2.36 -7.37 -4.97
C GLU A 15 -1.97 -6.35 -3.91
N ILE A 16 -1.91 -6.82 -2.66
CA ILE A 16 -1.12 -6.19 -1.62
C ILE A 16 -0.10 -7.18 -1.08
N THR A 17 1.11 -6.71 -0.81
CA THR A 17 2.16 -7.50 -0.17
C THR A 17 2.60 -6.81 1.12
N ILE A 18 2.70 -7.59 2.20
CA ILE A 18 3.17 -7.10 3.49
C ILE A 18 4.32 -7.97 3.97
N GLY A 19 5.43 -7.34 4.30
CA GLY A 19 6.61 -8.05 4.77
C GLY A 19 7.90 -7.36 4.36
N ARG A 20 8.97 -8.14 4.28
CA ARG A 20 10.29 -7.61 3.93
C ARG A 20 10.38 -7.34 2.43
N VAL A 21 10.81 -6.13 2.06
CA VAL A 21 11.11 -5.75 0.67
C VAL A 21 12.57 -5.29 0.60
N GLY A 22 13.45 -6.14 0.05
CA GLY A 22 14.89 -5.88 -0.01
C GLY A 22 15.50 -5.55 1.37
N PRO A 23 16.14 -4.36 1.53
CA PRO A 23 16.70 -3.92 2.81
C PRO A 23 15.63 -3.43 3.81
N VAL A 24 14.40 -3.14 3.37
CA VAL A 24 13.31 -2.67 4.24
C VAL A 24 12.73 -3.85 5.00
N SER A 25 12.84 -3.83 6.32
CA SER A 25 12.44 -4.94 7.20
C SER A 25 10.94 -5.25 7.15
N CYS A 26 10.11 -4.21 7.04
CA CYS A 26 8.67 -4.33 6.91
C CYS A 26 8.11 -3.17 6.07
N ALA A 27 7.52 -3.51 4.94
CA ALA A 27 6.82 -2.62 4.03
C ALA A 27 5.43 -3.16 3.72
N ALA A 28 4.56 -2.29 3.21
CA ALA A 28 3.30 -2.63 2.59
C ALA A 28 3.30 -2.06 1.17
N THR A 29 3.06 -2.91 0.18
CA THR A 29 2.97 -2.50 -1.22
C THR A 29 1.60 -2.85 -1.79
N ALA A 30 1.15 -2.07 -2.76
CA ALA A 30 -0.09 -2.31 -3.51
C ALA A 30 0.16 -2.10 -5.01
N SER A 31 -0.33 -3.01 -5.83
CA SER A 31 -0.20 -2.97 -7.29
C SER A 31 -1.48 -3.47 -7.95
N ASP A 32 -1.85 -2.88 -9.09
CA ASP A 32 -2.82 -3.47 -10.01
C ASP A 32 -2.09 -4.26 -11.13
N GLU A 33 -2.79 -4.62 -12.19
CA GLU A 33 -2.21 -5.35 -13.33
C GLU A 33 -1.20 -4.52 -14.13
N ASP A 34 -1.29 -3.19 -14.07
CA ASP A 34 -0.55 -2.26 -14.93
C ASP A 34 0.65 -1.63 -14.20
N GLN A 35 0.50 -1.33 -12.90
CA GLN A 35 1.46 -0.51 -12.16
C GLN A 35 1.43 -0.72 -10.63
N CYS A 36 2.48 -0.24 -9.98
CA CYS A 36 2.51 -0.12 -8.52
C CYS A 36 1.81 1.16 -8.08
N LEU A 37 0.84 1.04 -7.18
CA LEU A 37 0.02 2.13 -6.68
C LEU A 37 0.63 2.79 -5.44
N ALA A 38 1.21 1.99 -4.53
CA ALA A 38 1.81 2.49 -3.31
C ALA A 38 2.91 1.55 -2.78
N MET A 39 3.96 2.15 -2.22
CA MET A 39 4.98 1.47 -1.43
C MET A 39 5.22 2.23 -0.12
N LEU A 40 4.84 1.63 1.00
CA LEU A 40 4.96 2.22 2.33
C LEU A 40 5.96 1.46 3.18
N VAL A 41 6.80 2.18 3.91
CA VAL A 41 7.66 1.61 4.95
C VAL A 41 6.89 1.65 6.28
N ARG A 42 6.86 0.52 7.00
CA ARG A 42 6.25 0.47 8.32
C ARG A 42 7.05 1.33 9.29
N ARG A 43 6.38 2.24 9.99
CA ARG A 43 7.03 3.14 10.97
C ARG A 43 7.26 2.41 12.31
N PRO A 44 8.27 2.82 13.12
CA PRO A 44 8.64 2.12 14.35
C PRO A 44 7.51 1.89 15.37
N GLU A 45 6.56 2.82 15.47
CA GLU A 45 5.44 2.77 16.43
C GLU A 45 4.09 2.51 15.75
N GLU A 46 4.11 2.23 14.45
CA GLU A 46 2.90 2.02 13.68
C GLU A 46 2.34 0.61 13.90
N SER A 47 1.08 0.56 14.31
CA SER A 47 0.35 -0.70 14.41
C SER A 47 0.12 -1.31 13.03
N PHE A 48 -0.17 -2.61 12.99
CA PHE A 48 -0.48 -3.26 11.72
C PHE A 48 -1.75 -2.67 11.07
N GLU A 49 -2.77 -2.35 11.88
CA GLU A 49 -4.01 -1.73 11.40
C GLU A 49 -3.76 -0.31 10.85
N ASP A 50 -2.91 0.49 11.50
CA ASP A 50 -2.55 1.82 11.01
C ASP A 50 -1.80 1.76 9.67
N LEU A 51 -0.90 0.78 9.51
CA LEU A 51 -0.21 0.53 8.23
C LEU A 51 -1.22 0.19 7.12
N LEU A 52 -2.18 -0.69 7.40
CA LEU A 52 -3.25 -1.02 6.45
C LEU A 52 -4.13 0.19 6.12
N THR A 53 -4.44 1.02 7.10
CA THR A 53 -5.19 2.28 6.90
C THR A 53 -4.47 3.21 5.94
N ARG A 54 -3.15 3.39 6.14
CA ARG A 54 -2.33 4.23 5.27
C ARG A 54 -2.23 3.65 3.88
N LEU A 55 -2.08 2.33 3.75
CA LEU A 55 -2.04 1.67 2.45
C LEU A 55 -3.36 1.87 1.71
N ASP A 56 -4.49 1.66 2.37
CA ASP A 56 -5.82 1.85 1.79
C ASP A 56 -6.02 3.28 1.28
N ARG A 57 -5.63 4.27 2.07
CA ARG A 57 -5.65 5.67 1.64
C ARG A 57 -4.70 5.94 0.47
N ALA A 58 -3.48 5.40 0.50
CA ALA A 58 -2.51 5.59 -0.58
C ALA A 58 -3.00 4.98 -1.91
N ILE A 59 -3.74 3.87 -1.87
CA ILE A 59 -4.41 3.32 -3.06
C ILE A 59 -5.45 4.30 -3.59
N ALA A 60 -6.28 4.88 -2.72
CA ALA A 60 -7.26 5.89 -3.14
C ALA A 60 -6.59 7.10 -3.81
N ASP A 61 -5.55 7.65 -3.16
CA ASP A 61 -4.78 8.79 -3.68
C ASP A 61 -4.16 8.46 -5.06
N ALA A 62 -3.65 7.24 -5.26
CA ALA A 62 -3.09 6.79 -6.53
C ALA A 62 -4.15 6.63 -7.63
N VAL A 63 -5.30 6.02 -7.30
CA VAL A 63 -6.38 5.75 -8.27
C VAL A 63 -7.13 7.03 -8.65
N GLU A 64 -7.54 7.83 -7.67
CA GLU A 64 -8.39 9.00 -7.88
C GLU A 64 -7.59 10.23 -8.30
N ASP A 65 -6.47 10.48 -7.63
CA ASP A 65 -5.70 11.72 -7.78
C ASP A 65 -4.38 11.54 -8.54
N GLN A 66 -4.03 10.31 -8.92
CA GLN A 66 -2.75 9.97 -9.56
C GLN A 66 -1.54 10.36 -8.71
N ILE A 67 -1.69 10.30 -7.38
CA ILE A 67 -0.64 10.59 -6.41
C ILE A 67 -0.06 9.26 -5.89
N PHE A 68 1.12 8.90 -6.39
CA PHE A 68 1.81 7.67 -6.04
C PHE A 68 2.78 7.90 -4.89
N VAL A 69 2.73 7.05 -3.86
CA VAL A 69 3.66 7.10 -2.74
C VAL A 69 4.70 5.99 -2.91
N ASP A 70 5.98 6.37 -2.88
CA ASP A 70 7.11 5.43 -2.85
C ASP A 70 8.07 5.79 -1.73
N GLU A 71 7.87 5.20 -0.55
CA GLU A 71 8.75 5.36 0.62
C GLU A 71 9.96 4.41 0.57
N ILE A 72 10.01 3.47 -0.39
CA ILE A 72 11.09 2.46 -0.49
C ILE A 72 12.24 2.98 -1.35
N ASN A 73 11.92 3.67 -2.46
CA ASN A 73 12.92 4.19 -3.40
C ASN A 73 13.13 5.72 -3.32
N GLY A 74 12.43 6.39 -2.40
CA GLY A 74 12.56 7.83 -2.15
C GLY A 74 13.87 8.27 -1.50
#